data_AF-A0A944TDL2-F1
#
_entry.id   AF-A0A944TDL2-F1
#
_cell.length_a   1.000
_cell.length_b   1.000
_cell.length_c   1.000
_cell.angle_alpha   90.00
_cell.angle_beta   90.00
_cell.angle_gamma   90.00
#
_symmetry.space_group_name_H-M   'P 1'
#
loop_
_entity.id
_entity.type
_entity.pdbx_description
1 polymer ?
#
loop_
_entity_poly.entity_id
_entity_poly.type
_entity_poly.pdbx_seq_one_letter_code
_entity_poly.pdbx_strand_id
1 'polypeptide(L)'
;MAHKDLREFTKALESGSDLITVDDEVDWDQELAGIGRLSCERDGPAFMFNNVKDYAGWRVLANPVSGWRRYAVALGLPASTPVREMYKIYAEREQNPIPPTLVNSSPCKDVIIPESDIDLFDLPVPMVHDGDGGRYLGTWDLVISKDRDSGWVNWGMYRFMIHDERHLTGYPRPNSHLGKMLLDGYAPAGEPMPIAIVIGADQPSHLSSTATFRIGGDEVELAGGLGERAVELVKCETSDLYVPASAEIVVEAEIYPDKIAQEGPYGEYPGYRSGEMGNSVCARVTAITHRKDPIFTIDTTGFMDSSAVTTSISGAIAIRRRLERYDIPVSEVYIPPESGVHMAIVSVRRGGPDIAQK
;
A
#
# COMPACT_ATOMS: atom_id res chain seq x y z
N MET A 1 12.20 0.51 17.05
CA MET A 1 12.12 1.42 15.90
C MET A 1 12.22 0.64 14.62
N ALA A 2 11.37 0.99 13.66
CA ALA A 2 11.36 0.39 12.33
C ALA A 2 12.52 0.91 11.45
N HIS A 3 12.73 0.21 10.34
CA HIS A 3 13.73 0.50 9.32
C HIS A 3 13.45 1.87 8.66
N LYS A 4 14.50 2.60 8.25
CA LYS A 4 14.35 3.96 7.73
C LYS A 4 13.81 4.01 6.30
N ASP A 5 14.13 3.01 5.49
CA ASP A 5 13.68 2.88 4.11
C ASP A 5 13.50 1.41 3.72
N LEU A 6 13.03 1.18 2.49
CA LEU A 6 12.89 -0.16 1.93
C LEU A 6 14.23 -0.93 1.91
N ARG A 7 15.35 -0.24 1.64
CA ARG A 7 16.67 -0.88 1.48
C ARG A 7 17.25 -1.37 2.81
N GLU A 8 16.98 -0.69 3.93
CA GLU A 8 17.29 -1.21 5.26
C GLU A 8 16.39 -2.40 5.62
N PHE A 9 15.11 -2.34 5.24
CA PHE A 9 14.16 -3.43 5.48
C PHE A 9 14.56 -4.71 4.73
N THR A 10 14.93 -4.62 3.44
CA THR A 10 15.35 -5.81 2.67
C THR A 10 16.61 -6.45 3.26
N LYS A 11 17.59 -5.66 3.71
CA LYS A 11 18.78 -6.19 4.42
C LYS A 11 18.42 -6.96 5.70
N ALA A 12 17.40 -6.52 6.41
CA ALA A 12 16.93 -7.23 7.59
C ALA A 12 16.24 -8.55 7.23
N LEU A 13 15.48 -8.59 6.14
CA LEU A 13 14.91 -9.84 5.61
C LEU A 13 16.00 -10.81 5.14
N GLU A 14 17.03 -10.35 4.42
CA GLU A 14 18.18 -11.17 4.02
C GLU A 14 18.88 -11.77 5.24
N SER A 15 19.15 -10.95 6.25
CA SER A 15 19.77 -11.39 7.51
C SER A 15 18.91 -12.42 8.25
N GLY A 16 17.60 -12.35 8.10
CA GLY A 16 16.63 -13.29 8.66
C GLY A 16 16.33 -14.52 7.79
N SER A 17 17.02 -14.68 6.64
CA SER A 17 16.72 -15.71 5.65
C SER A 17 15.26 -15.70 5.16
N ASP A 18 14.66 -14.51 5.09
CA ASP A 18 13.27 -14.29 4.66
C ASP A 18 13.19 -13.44 3.37
N LEU A 19 14.33 -13.27 2.70
CA LEU A 19 14.44 -12.73 1.34
C LEU A 19 15.32 -13.67 0.51
N ILE A 20 14.83 -14.07 -0.66
CA ILE A 20 15.61 -14.74 -1.69
C ILE A 20 15.86 -13.75 -2.82
N THR A 21 17.10 -13.66 -3.25
CA THR A 21 17.49 -12.87 -4.42
C THR A 21 17.58 -13.78 -5.64
N VAL A 22 17.00 -13.34 -6.75
CA VAL A 22 16.97 -14.03 -8.03
C VAL A 22 17.70 -13.16 -9.06
N ASP A 23 18.87 -13.62 -9.49
CA ASP A 23 19.72 -12.94 -10.48
C ASP A 23 19.53 -13.49 -11.90
N ASP A 24 18.92 -14.67 -12.04
CA ASP A 24 18.48 -15.20 -13.32
C ASP A 24 17.39 -14.29 -13.93
N GLU A 25 17.34 -14.22 -15.26
CA GLU A 25 16.30 -13.46 -15.95
C GLU A 25 14.92 -14.04 -15.64
N VAL A 26 13.98 -13.16 -15.25
CA VAL A 26 12.56 -13.51 -15.05
C VAL A 26 11.67 -12.61 -15.90
N ASP A 27 10.58 -13.17 -16.40
CA ASP A 27 9.58 -12.43 -17.17
C ASP A 27 8.68 -11.59 -16.24
N TRP A 28 8.42 -10.35 -16.66
CA TRP A 28 7.46 -9.46 -16.02
C TRP A 28 6.01 -9.90 -16.29
N ASP A 29 5.80 -10.65 -17.38
CA ASP A 29 4.50 -11.24 -17.71
C ASP A 29 4.31 -12.53 -16.90
N GLN A 30 3.67 -12.39 -15.74
CA GLN A 30 3.21 -13.45 -14.84
C GLN A 30 4.30 -14.31 -14.16
N GLU A 31 5.50 -14.47 -14.70
CA GLU A 31 6.51 -15.37 -14.10
C GLU A 31 6.93 -14.91 -12.70
N LEU A 32 7.42 -13.67 -12.58
CA LEU A 32 7.84 -13.13 -11.28
C LEU A 32 6.68 -13.05 -10.28
N ALA A 33 5.47 -12.79 -10.78
CA ALA A 33 4.26 -12.72 -9.96
C ALA A 33 3.80 -14.11 -9.51
N GLY A 34 3.93 -15.13 -10.36
CA GLY A 34 3.63 -16.52 -10.05
C GLY A 34 4.58 -17.08 -8.99
N ILE A 35 5.87 -16.74 -9.05
CA ILE A 35 6.85 -17.07 -8.00
C ILE A 35 6.43 -16.42 -6.67
N GLY A 36 6.12 -15.11 -6.70
CA GLY A 36 5.65 -14.39 -5.52
C GLY A 36 4.36 -14.99 -4.94
N ARG A 37 3.39 -15.31 -5.78
CA ARG A 37 2.10 -15.89 -5.37
C ARG A 37 2.28 -17.26 -4.71
N LEU A 38 3.09 -18.13 -5.31
CA LEU A 38 3.43 -19.42 -4.73
C LEU A 38 4.12 -19.28 -3.37
N SER A 39 4.92 -18.23 -3.19
CA SER A 39 5.53 -17.92 -1.90
C SER A 39 4.46 -17.58 -0.85
N CYS A 40 3.51 -16.69 -1.15
CA CYS A 40 2.43 -16.36 -0.24
C CYS A 40 1.59 -17.58 0.16
N GLU A 41 1.27 -18.46 -0.80
CA GLU A 41 0.51 -19.70 -0.54
C GLU A 41 1.24 -20.70 0.37
N ARG A 42 2.57 -20.60 0.43
CA ARG A 42 3.43 -21.51 1.21
C ARG A 42 4.04 -20.89 2.45
N ASP A 43 3.63 -19.66 2.82
CA ASP A 43 4.28 -18.86 3.86
C ASP A 43 5.81 -18.77 3.65
N GLY A 44 6.19 -18.59 2.38
CA GLY A 44 7.57 -18.52 1.91
C GLY A 44 8.19 -17.13 2.01
N PRO A 45 9.47 -16.99 1.60
CA PRO A 45 10.21 -15.75 1.70
C PRO A 45 9.74 -14.66 0.72
N ALA A 46 10.23 -13.44 0.91
CA ALA A 46 10.16 -12.42 -0.13
C ALA A 46 11.11 -12.76 -1.28
N PHE A 47 10.84 -12.20 -2.45
CA PHE A 47 11.72 -12.35 -3.61
C PHE A 47 12.17 -10.99 -4.11
N MET A 48 13.48 -10.81 -4.24
CA MET A 48 14.11 -9.70 -4.95
C MET A 48 14.55 -10.19 -6.32
N PHE A 49 13.91 -9.72 -7.37
CA PHE A 49 14.28 -10.01 -8.75
C PHE A 49 15.21 -8.91 -9.26
N ASN A 50 16.46 -9.27 -9.58
CA ASN A 50 17.47 -8.30 -10.02
C ASN A 50 17.59 -8.19 -11.54
N ASN A 51 16.99 -9.12 -12.28
CA ASN A 51 17.06 -9.19 -13.73
C ASN A 51 15.66 -9.44 -14.31
N VAL A 52 14.89 -8.38 -14.46
CA VAL A 52 13.57 -8.44 -15.09
C VAL A 52 13.75 -8.21 -16.59
N LYS A 53 13.28 -9.16 -17.40
CA LYS A 53 13.32 -9.10 -18.86
C LYS A 53 12.78 -7.77 -19.37
N ASP A 54 13.43 -7.19 -20.38
CA ASP A 54 13.15 -5.87 -20.98
C ASP A 54 13.41 -4.65 -20.07
N TYR A 55 13.66 -4.83 -18.76
CA TYR A 55 13.78 -3.76 -17.77
C TYR A 55 15.15 -3.72 -17.08
N ALA A 56 16.21 -3.53 -17.88
CA ALA A 56 17.58 -3.48 -17.37
C ALA A 56 17.78 -2.37 -16.33
N GLY A 57 18.41 -2.70 -15.19
CA GLY A 57 18.68 -1.76 -14.09
C GLY A 57 17.53 -1.58 -13.10
N TRP A 58 16.36 -2.16 -13.39
CA TRP A 58 15.25 -2.23 -12.44
C TRP A 58 15.34 -3.49 -11.58
N ARG A 59 14.88 -3.36 -10.33
CA ARG A 59 14.68 -4.49 -9.43
C ARG A 59 13.23 -4.54 -8.99
N VAL A 60 12.69 -5.73 -8.77
CA VAL A 60 11.32 -5.90 -8.28
C VAL A 60 11.34 -6.69 -6.98
N LEU A 61 10.79 -6.12 -5.91
CA LEU A 61 10.56 -6.81 -4.64
C LEU A 61 9.09 -7.25 -4.56
N ALA A 62 8.89 -8.57 -4.54
CA ALA A 62 7.57 -9.16 -4.39
C ALA A 62 7.25 -9.49 -2.92
N ASN A 63 6.02 -9.13 -2.53
CA ASN A 63 5.38 -9.40 -1.25
C ASN A 63 6.18 -8.91 -0.03
N PRO A 64 6.44 -7.60 0.10
CA PRO A 64 7.30 -7.08 1.16
C PRO A 64 6.82 -7.44 2.57
N VAL A 65 5.50 -7.55 2.79
CA VAL A 65 4.92 -7.77 4.13
C VAL A 65 3.88 -8.91 4.15
N SER A 66 4.01 -9.91 3.27
CA SER A 66 3.16 -11.10 3.36
C SER A 66 3.51 -11.93 4.61
N GLY A 67 2.51 -12.20 5.44
CA GLY A 67 2.66 -13.02 6.65
C GLY A 67 3.18 -12.28 7.89
N TRP A 68 2.90 -12.86 9.05
CA TRP A 68 3.15 -12.25 10.37
C TRP A 68 4.63 -12.00 10.67
N ARG A 69 5.51 -12.85 10.15
CA ARG A 69 6.96 -12.74 10.35
C ARG A 69 7.52 -11.45 9.73
N ARG A 70 7.18 -11.18 8.46
CA ARG A 70 7.57 -9.93 7.78
C ARG A 70 6.85 -8.72 8.36
N TYR A 71 5.60 -8.87 8.80
CA TYR A 71 4.87 -7.82 9.51
C TYR A 71 5.59 -7.38 10.80
N ALA A 72 6.13 -8.32 11.59
CA ALA A 72 6.92 -8.00 12.77
C ALA A 72 8.17 -7.17 12.40
N VAL A 73 8.91 -7.61 11.38
CA VAL A 73 10.12 -6.92 10.90
C VAL A 73 9.79 -5.53 10.35
N ALA A 74 8.66 -5.36 9.67
CA ALA A 74 8.16 -4.08 9.19
C ALA A 74 7.93 -3.07 10.32
N LEU A 75 7.50 -3.55 11.50
CA LEU A 75 7.38 -2.76 12.73
C LEU A 75 8.72 -2.60 13.50
N GLY A 76 9.83 -3.14 12.99
CA GLY A 76 11.12 -3.15 13.68
C GLY A 76 11.16 -4.08 14.90
N LEU A 77 10.36 -5.14 14.88
CA LEU A 77 10.28 -6.17 15.92
C LEU A 77 11.00 -7.45 15.47
N PRO A 78 11.41 -8.33 16.39
CA PRO A 78 11.91 -9.65 16.03
C PRO A 78 10.88 -10.43 15.21
N ALA A 79 11.33 -11.13 14.17
CA ALA A 79 10.53 -12.00 13.31
C ALA A 79 9.68 -13.03 14.10
N SER A 80 10.14 -13.43 15.28
CA SER A 80 9.46 -14.38 16.19
C SER A 80 8.42 -13.74 17.12
N THR A 81 8.12 -12.44 16.97
CA THR A 81 7.19 -11.73 17.86
C THR A 81 5.79 -12.35 17.77
N PRO A 82 5.17 -12.74 18.91
CA PRO A 82 3.84 -13.32 18.89
C PRO A 82 2.79 -12.34 18.29
N VAL A 83 1.85 -12.87 17.52
CA VAL A 83 0.79 -12.06 16.87
C VAL A 83 0.02 -11.20 17.87
N ARG A 84 -0.35 -11.76 19.03
CA ARG A 84 -1.04 -11.01 20.09
C ARG A 84 -0.20 -9.83 20.62
N GLU A 85 1.12 -9.98 20.67
CA GLU A 85 2.02 -8.90 21.10
C GLU A 85 2.11 -7.81 20.03
N MET A 86 2.19 -8.19 18.75
CA MET A 86 2.14 -7.22 17.64
C MET A 86 0.85 -6.38 17.66
N TYR A 87 -0.30 -6.98 17.95
CA TYR A 87 -1.57 -6.25 18.10
C TYR A 87 -1.51 -5.18 19.19
N LYS A 88 -0.88 -5.50 20.34
CA LYS A 88 -0.72 -4.55 21.44
C LYS A 88 0.22 -3.41 21.03
N ILE A 89 1.37 -3.74 20.46
CA ILE A 89 2.35 -2.76 20.01
C ILE A 89 1.75 -1.84 18.95
N TYR A 90 1.02 -2.39 17.98
CA TYR A 90 0.33 -1.58 16.97
C TYR A 90 -0.66 -0.62 17.63
N ALA A 91 -1.54 -1.12 18.51
CA ALA A 91 -2.55 -0.30 19.18
C ALA A 91 -1.92 0.80 20.08
N GLU A 92 -0.80 0.50 20.75
CA GLU A 92 -0.04 1.48 21.52
C GLU A 92 0.60 2.55 20.61
N ARG A 93 1.23 2.14 19.50
CA ARG A 93 1.85 3.06 18.55
C ARG A 93 0.84 3.93 17.79
N GLU A 94 -0.34 3.40 17.47
CA GLU A 94 -1.44 4.17 16.89
C GLU A 94 -1.90 5.31 17.83
N GLN A 95 -1.78 5.13 19.14
CA GLN A 95 -2.12 6.16 20.14
C GLN A 95 -0.98 7.15 20.40
N ASN A 96 0.22 6.89 19.86
CA ASN A 96 1.39 7.76 19.99
C ASN A 96 1.87 8.21 18.59
N PRO A 97 1.04 8.97 17.85
CA PRO A 97 1.40 9.49 16.53
C PRO A 97 2.62 10.41 16.61
N ILE A 98 3.47 10.40 15.58
CA ILE A 98 4.69 11.23 15.51
C ILE A 98 4.64 12.10 14.25
N PRO A 99 4.61 13.44 14.38
CA PRO A 99 4.58 14.35 13.23
C PRO A 99 5.75 14.15 12.25
N PRO A 100 5.53 14.35 10.94
CA PRO A 100 6.59 14.28 9.95
C PRO A 100 7.56 15.46 10.06
N THR A 101 8.70 15.32 9.39
CA THR A 101 9.67 16.40 9.19
C THR A 101 9.86 16.67 7.70
N LEU A 102 9.97 17.94 7.31
CA LEU A 102 10.21 18.31 5.92
C LEU A 102 11.70 18.35 5.62
N VAL A 103 12.09 17.83 4.46
CA VAL A 103 13.45 17.85 3.92
C VAL A 103 13.47 18.45 2.52
N ASN A 104 14.60 19.06 2.14
CA ASN A 104 14.75 19.74 0.84
C ASN A 104 15.38 18.85 -0.24
N SER A 105 15.97 17.73 0.14
CA SER A 105 16.67 16.81 -0.75
C SER A 105 16.37 15.38 -0.33
N SER A 106 16.23 14.50 -1.31
CA SER A 106 15.84 13.11 -1.08
C SER A 106 16.41 12.22 -2.19
N PRO A 107 16.84 10.98 -1.89
CA PRO A 107 17.21 10.01 -2.91
C PRO A 107 16.10 9.76 -3.94
N CYS A 108 14.82 9.86 -3.55
CA CYS A 108 13.70 9.65 -4.49
C CYS A 108 13.64 10.69 -5.62
N LYS A 109 14.49 11.73 -5.55
CA LYS A 109 14.64 12.80 -6.55
C LYS A 109 15.97 12.70 -7.33
N ASP A 110 16.69 11.58 -7.24
CA ASP A 110 17.96 11.38 -7.96
C ASP A 110 17.78 11.39 -9.49
N VAL A 111 16.67 10.86 -9.98
CA VAL A 111 16.25 10.87 -11.38
C VAL A 111 14.86 11.49 -11.46
N ILE A 112 14.67 12.42 -12.40
CA ILE A 112 13.40 13.12 -12.64
C ILE A 112 13.07 12.98 -14.12
N ILE A 113 11.92 12.40 -14.42
CA ILE A 113 11.35 12.22 -15.75
C ILE A 113 10.18 13.21 -15.86
N PRO A 114 10.33 14.32 -16.61
CA PRO A 114 9.28 15.31 -16.78
C PRO A 114 8.16 14.77 -17.68
N GLU A 115 6.95 15.36 -17.60
CA GLU A 115 5.78 14.95 -18.39
C GLU A 115 6.11 14.60 -19.83
N SER A 116 6.90 15.40 -20.56
CA SER A 116 7.22 15.17 -21.97
C SER A 116 7.87 13.81 -22.27
N ASP A 117 8.64 13.29 -21.33
CA ASP A 117 9.53 12.15 -21.52
C ASP A 117 8.96 10.86 -20.89
N ILE A 118 7.75 10.93 -20.32
CA ILE A 118 7.09 9.79 -19.67
C ILE A 118 6.62 8.78 -20.71
N ASP A 119 7.03 7.53 -20.50
CA ASP A 119 6.36 6.32 -20.94
C ASP A 119 6.18 5.39 -19.72
N LEU A 120 4.92 5.15 -19.32
CA LEU A 120 4.61 4.27 -18.19
C LEU A 120 5.04 2.82 -18.43
N PHE A 121 5.23 2.40 -19.67
CA PHE A 121 5.72 1.07 -20.00
C PHE A 121 7.23 0.91 -19.82
N ASP A 122 7.97 1.99 -19.51
CA ASP A 122 9.38 1.93 -19.08
C ASP A 122 9.53 1.49 -17.61
N LEU A 123 8.44 1.49 -16.83
CA LEU A 123 8.41 0.94 -15.48
C LEU A 123 8.20 -0.59 -15.54
N PRO A 124 8.86 -1.38 -14.67
CA PRO A 124 8.81 -2.85 -14.66
C PRO A 124 7.51 -3.37 -14.02
N VAL A 125 6.36 -2.80 -14.40
CA VAL A 125 5.07 -3.17 -13.85
C VAL A 125 4.67 -4.55 -14.38
N PRO A 126 4.52 -5.57 -13.54
CA PRO A 126 4.24 -6.92 -14.00
C PRO A 126 2.77 -7.07 -14.39
N MET A 127 2.50 -8.07 -15.25
CA MET A 127 1.19 -8.69 -15.31
C MET A 127 1.09 -9.66 -14.13
N VAL A 128 0.21 -9.39 -13.16
CA VAL A 128 0.21 -10.14 -11.89
C VAL A 128 -0.49 -11.49 -12.05
N HIS A 129 -1.66 -11.49 -12.68
CA HIS A 129 -2.42 -12.70 -12.93
C HIS A 129 -2.69 -12.89 -14.42
N ASP A 130 -2.78 -14.15 -14.84
CA ASP A 130 -3.47 -14.46 -16.09
C ASP A 130 -4.88 -13.85 -16.07
N GLY A 131 -5.29 -13.24 -17.17
CA GLY A 131 -6.60 -12.62 -17.35
C GLY A 131 -6.88 -11.34 -16.56
N ASP A 132 -5.88 -10.70 -15.94
CA ASP A 132 -6.01 -9.30 -15.51
C ASP A 132 -6.19 -8.39 -16.75
N GLY A 133 -6.93 -7.29 -16.59
CA GLY A 133 -7.19 -6.36 -17.69
C GLY A 133 -6.00 -5.51 -18.14
N GLY A 134 -4.91 -5.53 -17.36
CA GLY A 134 -3.70 -4.76 -17.63
C GLY A 134 -2.68 -4.84 -16.50
N ARG A 135 -1.59 -4.09 -16.64
CA ARG A 135 -0.49 -4.03 -15.68
C ARG A 135 -0.80 -3.06 -14.55
N TYR A 136 -0.83 -3.55 -13.31
CA TYR A 136 -1.19 -2.76 -12.13
C TYR A 136 0.06 -2.18 -11.45
N LEU A 137 0.21 -0.85 -11.57
CA LEU A 137 1.35 -0.09 -11.05
C LEU A 137 1.34 -0.04 -9.51
N GLY A 138 0.17 0.02 -8.90
CA GLY A 138 0.00 0.06 -7.44
C GLY A 138 -0.62 -1.22 -6.90
N THR A 139 0.19 -2.12 -6.35
CA THR A 139 -0.29 -3.29 -5.58
C THR A 139 0.32 -3.37 -4.17
N TRP A 140 1.49 -2.76 -3.98
CA TRP A 140 2.06 -2.43 -2.67
C TRP A 140 2.59 -1.00 -2.65
N ASP A 141 1.71 -0.06 -2.97
CA ASP A 141 1.98 1.38 -3.07
C ASP A 141 1.43 2.14 -1.85
N LEU A 142 1.64 3.46 -1.84
CA LEU A 142 0.77 4.37 -1.11
C LEU A 142 0.42 5.55 -1.99
N VAL A 143 -0.85 5.93 -2.03
CA VAL A 143 -1.32 7.10 -2.78
C VAL A 143 -1.59 8.21 -1.79
N ILE A 144 -0.96 9.34 -2.05
CA ILE A 144 -1.14 10.56 -1.29
C ILE A 144 -2.12 11.45 -2.05
N SER A 145 -3.16 11.87 -1.36
CA SER A 145 -4.14 12.83 -1.87
C SER A 145 -4.43 13.91 -0.85
N LYS A 146 -4.86 15.08 -1.30
CA LYS A 146 -5.24 16.19 -0.43
C LYS A 146 -6.66 16.63 -0.72
N ASP A 147 -7.47 16.81 0.31
CA ASP A 147 -8.80 17.35 0.22
C ASP A 147 -8.74 18.81 -0.24
N ARG A 148 -9.59 19.14 -1.22
CA ARG A 148 -9.60 20.44 -1.89
C ARG A 148 -9.86 21.61 -0.94
N ASP A 149 -10.83 21.46 -0.05
CA ASP A 149 -11.37 22.58 0.73
C ASP A 149 -10.78 22.64 2.15
N SER A 150 -10.58 21.49 2.80
CA SER A 150 -10.07 21.42 4.18
C SER A 150 -8.55 21.34 4.26
N GLY A 151 -7.88 20.94 3.17
CA GLY A 151 -6.44 20.66 3.14
C GLY A 151 -6.02 19.38 3.87
N TRP A 152 -6.97 18.55 4.32
CA TRP A 152 -6.70 17.23 4.90
C TRP A 152 -5.93 16.35 3.91
N VAL A 153 -4.85 15.73 4.34
CA VAL A 153 -4.06 14.79 3.54
C VAL A 153 -4.43 13.36 3.92
N ASN A 154 -4.67 12.52 2.92
CA ASN A 154 -4.94 11.10 3.06
C ASN A 154 -3.80 10.30 2.46
N TRP A 155 -3.31 9.29 3.19
CA TRP A 155 -2.51 8.22 2.61
C TRP A 155 -3.35 6.94 2.56
N GLY A 156 -3.54 6.39 1.36
CA GLY A 156 -4.28 5.15 1.18
C GLY A 156 -3.66 4.29 0.09
N MET A 157 -3.79 2.97 0.18
CA MET A 157 -3.37 2.07 -0.89
C MET A 157 -4.50 1.93 -1.91
N TYR A 158 -4.28 2.38 -3.14
CA TYR A 158 -5.26 2.29 -4.22
C TYR A 158 -4.59 1.84 -5.51
N ARG A 159 -5.11 0.76 -6.09
CA ARG A 159 -4.57 0.26 -7.34
C ARG A 159 -4.86 1.18 -8.52
N PHE A 160 -3.82 1.44 -9.29
CA PHE A 160 -3.89 2.09 -10.59
C PHE A 160 -3.24 1.17 -11.63
N MET A 161 -3.98 0.89 -12.70
CA MET A 161 -3.58 0.14 -13.87
C MET A 161 -3.03 1.09 -14.93
N ILE A 162 -2.01 0.68 -15.66
CA ILE A 162 -1.53 1.41 -16.85
C ILE A 162 -2.61 1.30 -17.94
N HIS A 163 -3.09 2.46 -18.41
CA HIS A 163 -4.03 2.54 -19.53
C HIS A 163 -3.29 2.72 -20.87
N ASP A 164 -2.34 3.66 -20.90
CA ASP A 164 -1.45 3.96 -22.02
C ASP A 164 -0.12 4.51 -21.49
N GLU A 165 0.74 5.03 -22.36
CA GLU A 165 2.07 5.56 -22.02
C GLU A 165 2.03 6.71 -20.98
N ARG A 166 0.88 7.38 -20.81
CA ARG A 166 0.75 8.62 -20.02
C ARG A 166 -0.41 8.62 -19.03
N HIS A 167 -1.30 7.65 -19.13
CA HIS A 167 -2.51 7.59 -18.32
C HIS A 167 -2.58 6.32 -17.48
N LEU A 168 -3.07 6.52 -16.26
CA LEU A 168 -3.44 5.49 -15.32
C LEU A 168 -4.95 5.45 -15.16
N THR A 169 -5.47 4.30 -14.75
CA THR A 169 -6.86 4.15 -14.37
C THR A 169 -7.00 3.30 -13.13
N GLY A 170 -7.87 3.70 -12.21
CA GLY A 170 -8.02 3.05 -10.91
C GLY A 170 -9.43 3.24 -10.39
N TYR A 171 -9.94 2.33 -9.56
CA TYR A 171 -11.30 2.38 -9.02
C TYR A 171 -11.32 2.73 -7.51
N PRO A 172 -11.05 3.99 -7.14
CA PRO A 172 -11.21 4.40 -5.76
C PRO A 172 -12.69 4.34 -5.39
N ARG A 173 -13.03 3.45 -4.46
CA ARG A 173 -14.42 3.25 -4.04
C ARG A 173 -15.00 4.58 -3.52
N PRO A 174 -16.27 4.92 -3.80
CA PRO A 174 -16.88 6.17 -3.32
C PRO A 174 -16.82 6.38 -1.80
N ASN A 175 -16.73 5.28 -1.03
CA ASN A 175 -16.61 5.31 0.43
C ASN A 175 -15.16 5.27 0.95
N SER A 176 -14.16 5.19 0.07
CA SER A 176 -12.76 5.41 0.43
C SER A 176 -12.48 6.90 0.62
N HIS A 177 -11.44 7.25 1.36
CA HIS A 177 -11.06 8.66 1.56
C HIS A 177 -10.73 9.35 0.23
N LEU A 178 -9.93 8.73 -0.66
CA LEU A 178 -9.64 9.29 -1.99
C LEU A 178 -10.90 9.47 -2.83
N GLY A 179 -11.77 8.44 -2.89
CA GLY A 179 -13.03 8.52 -3.63
C GLY A 179 -13.96 9.61 -3.08
N LYS A 180 -14.01 9.79 -1.76
CA LYS A 180 -14.77 10.86 -1.11
C LYS A 180 -14.21 12.25 -1.48
N MET A 181 -12.91 12.46 -1.36
CA MET A 181 -12.25 13.74 -1.74
C MET A 181 -12.51 14.09 -3.21
N LEU A 182 -12.45 13.10 -4.11
CA LEU A 182 -12.74 13.27 -5.53
C LEU A 182 -14.20 13.68 -5.77
N LEU A 183 -15.14 12.90 -5.23
CA LEU A 183 -16.57 13.06 -5.53
C LEU A 183 -17.23 14.24 -4.82
N ASP A 184 -16.76 14.60 -3.63
CA ASP A 184 -17.34 15.69 -2.85
C ASP A 184 -16.69 17.05 -3.16
N GLY A 185 -15.42 17.06 -3.62
CA GLY A 185 -14.64 18.28 -3.83
C GLY A 185 -14.27 18.54 -5.30
N TYR A 186 -13.38 17.71 -5.84
CA TYR A 186 -12.73 17.98 -7.14
C TYR A 186 -13.67 17.84 -8.34
N ALA A 187 -14.44 16.73 -8.42
CA ALA A 187 -15.32 16.47 -9.54
C ALA A 187 -16.46 17.52 -9.68
N PRO A 188 -17.17 17.92 -8.60
CA PRO A 188 -18.16 19.00 -8.67
C PRO A 188 -17.56 20.36 -9.03
N ALA A 189 -16.30 20.61 -8.65
CA ALA A 189 -15.58 21.83 -9.00
C ALA A 189 -15.06 21.85 -10.45
N GLY A 190 -15.04 20.69 -11.13
CA GLY A 190 -14.43 20.55 -12.46
C GLY A 190 -12.91 20.73 -12.43
N GLU A 191 -12.27 20.44 -11.30
CA GLU A 191 -10.83 20.60 -11.09
C GLU A 191 -10.14 19.23 -11.08
N PRO A 192 -8.99 19.05 -11.75
CA PRO A 192 -8.19 17.84 -11.62
C PRO A 192 -7.71 17.63 -10.18
N MET A 193 -7.74 16.38 -9.71
CA MET A 193 -7.29 16.03 -8.37
C MET A 193 -5.85 15.54 -8.39
N PRO A 194 -4.89 16.28 -7.80
CA PRO A 194 -3.51 15.82 -7.73
C PRO A 194 -3.39 14.62 -6.78
N ILE A 195 -2.64 13.61 -7.22
CA ILE A 195 -2.24 12.44 -6.45
C ILE A 195 -0.75 12.18 -6.63
N ALA A 196 -0.12 11.53 -5.65
CA ALA A 196 1.21 10.97 -5.79
C ALA A 196 1.19 9.51 -5.37
N ILE A 197 1.53 8.62 -6.31
CA ILE A 197 1.64 7.17 -6.07
C ILE A 197 3.09 6.88 -5.72
N VAL A 198 3.32 6.40 -4.50
CA VAL A 198 4.65 6.15 -3.95
C VAL A 198 4.88 4.65 -3.86
N ILE A 199 5.99 4.20 -4.43
CA ILE A 199 6.39 2.80 -4.48
C ILE A 199 7.72 2.67 -3.73
N GLY A 200 7.80 1.66 -2.85
CA GLY A 200 9.02 1.36 -2.12
C GLY A 200 9.43 2.37 -1.06
N ALA A 201 8.49 2.97 -0.33
CA ALA A 201 8.81 3.75 0.87
C ALA A 201 9.15 2.82 2.07
N ASP A 202 9.36 3.40 3.25
CA ASP A 202 9.47 2.60 4.46
C ASP A 202 8.17 1.84 4.78
N GLN A 203 8.31 0.68 5.43
CA GLN A 203 7.16 -0.19 5.67
C GLN A 203 6.10 0.42 6.59
N PRO A 204 6.43 1.15 7.67
CA PRO A 204 5.41 1.86 8.45
C PRO A 204 4.51 2.79 7.62
N SER A 205 5.06 3.46 6.59
CA SER A 205 4.30 4.30 5.66
C SER A 205 3.33 3.50 4.79
N HIS A 206 3.74 2.35 4.26
CA HIS A 206 2.81 1.45 3.55
C HIS A 206 1.79 0.80 4.49
N LEU A 207 2.19 0.46 5.72
CA LEU A 207 1.25 -0.09 6.70
C LEU A 207 0.17 0.91 7.09
N SER A 208 0.51 2.20 7.26
CA SER A 208 -0.48 3.23 7.57
C SER A 208 -1.49 3.43 6.43
N SER A 209 -1.07 3.30 5.16
CA SER A 209 -1.96 3.41 4.00
C SER A 209 -2.95 2.25 3.85
N THR A 210 -2.71 1.12 4.53
CA THR A 210 -3.65 -0.01 4.61
C THR A 210 -4.56 0.02 5.83
N ALA A 211 -4.32 0.94 6.77
CA ALA A 211 -5.02 0.96 8.05
C ALA A 211 -6.47 1.40 7.88
N THR A 212 -7.39 0.76 8.61
CA THR A 212 -8.74 1.30 8.81
C THR A 212 -8.69 2.51 9.75
N PHE A 213 -8.24 3.65 9.22
CA PHE A 213 -8.04 4.86 10.00
C PHE A 213 -9.27 5.79 9.98
N ARG A 214 -9.28 6.76 10.89
CA ARG A 214 -10.42 7.68 11.03
C ARG A 214 -10.39 8.76 9.95
N ILE A 215 -11.57 9.17 9.48
CA ILE A 215 -11.72 10.36 8.64
C ILE A 215 -11.12 11.57 9.36
N GLY A 216 -10.33 12.37 8.64
CA GLY A 216 -9.61 13.52 9.18
C GLY A 216 -8.42 13.15 10.08
N GLY A 217 -8.03 11.88 10.14
CA GLY A 217 -6.77 11.44 10.71
C GLY A 217 -5.60 11.79 9.80
N ASP A 218 -4.40 11.83 10.37
CA ASP A 218 -3.17 12.02 9.62
C ASP A 218 -2.40 10.68 9.57
N GLU A 219 -2.44 10.00 8.42
CA GLU A 219 -1.78 8.72 8.24
C GLU A 219 -0.24 8.81 8.22
N VAL A 220 0.35 9.98 7.97
CA VAL A 220 1.80 10.14 8.10
C VAL A 220 2.21 10.19 9.57
N GLU A 221 1.40 10.79 10.44
CA GLU A 221 1.67 10.71 11.88
C GLU A 221 1.49 9.27 12.42
N LEU A 222 0.51 8.53 11.88
CA LEU A 222 0.36 7.10 12.17
C LEU A 222 1.60 6.31 11.72
N ALA A 223 2.08 6.54 10.50
CA ALA A 223 3.32 5.92 10.02
C ALA A 223 4.50 6.24 10.95
N GLY A 224 4.57 7.48 11.44
CA GLY A 224 5.59 7.90 12.39
C GLY A 224 5.48 7.17 13.73
N GLY A 225 4.26 7.03 14.27
CA GLY A 225 3.98 6.26 15.48
C GLY A 225 4.34 4.78 15.31
N LEU A 226 3.87 4.14 14.22
CA LEU A 226 4.18 2.75 13.89
C LEU A 226 5.67 2.50 13.71
N GLY A 227 6.40 3.45 13.11
CA GLY A 227 7.84 3.40 12.92
C GLY A 227 8.67 3.81 14.14
N GLU A 228 8.05 4.45 15.13
CA GLU A 228 8.68 5.11 16.28
C GLU A 228 9.72 6.17 15.88
N ARG A 229 9.47 6.87 14.77
CA ARG A 229 10.31 7.94 14.24
C ARG A 229 9.49 8.87 13.36
N ALA A 230 9.90 10.13 13.23
CA ALA A 230 9.29 11.00 12.22
C ALA A 230 9.52 10.45 10.81
N VAL A 231 8.51 10.61 9.94
CA VAL A 231 8.66 10.36 8.50
C VAL A 231 9.22 11.63 7.87
N GLU A 232 10.33 11.50 7.15
CA GLU A 232 10.89 12.60 6.36
C GLU A 232 10.11 12.74 5.06
N LEU A 233 9.63 13.94 4.77
CA LEU A 233 8.84 14.24 3.59
C LEU A 233 9.54 15.25 2.68
N VAL A 234 9.47 15.01 1.38
CA VAL A 234 9.97 15.91 0.33
C VAL A 234 8.80 16.34 -0.56
N LYS A 235 8.85 17.57 -1.08
CA LYS A 235 7.81 18.09 -1.96
C LYS A 235 7.80 17.34 -3.31
N CYS A 236 6.62 17.16 -3.87
CA CYS A 236 6.41 16.77 -5.26
C CYS A 236 6.94 17.83 -6.25
N GLU A 237 7.27 17.42 -7.48
CA GLU A 237 7.76 18.29 -8.56
C GLU A 237 6.64 19.12 -9.19
N THR A 238 5.45 18.53 -9.35
CA THR A 238 4.35 19.08 -10.15
C THR A 238 3.11 19.42 -9.31
N SER A 239 3.11 19.11 -8.02
CA SER A 239 2.00 19.42 -7.11
C SER A 239 2.50 19.92 -5.74
N ASP A 240 1.57 20.43 -4.93
CA ASP A 240 1.83 20.84 -3.53
C ASP A 240 1.75 19.67 -2.54
N LEU A 241 1.75 18.43 -3.03
CA LEU A 241 1.83 17.24 -2.20
C LEU A 241 3.26 17.01 -1.69
N TYR A 242 3.35 16.22 -0.61
CA TYR A 242 4.60 15.80 -0.01
C TYR A 242 4.61 14.29 0.12
N VAL A 243 5.72 13.66 -0.26
CA VAL A 243 5.92 12.21 -0.31
C VAL A 243 7.05 11.78 0.62
N PRO A 244 7.07 10.53 1.14
CA PRO A 244 8.21 10.00 1.87
C PRO A 244 9.52 10.19 1.10
N ALA A 245 10.50 10.82 1.73
CA ALA A 245 11.85 10.95 1.17
C ALA A 245 12.54 9.58 1.00
N SER A 246 12.09 8.56 1.71
CA SER A 246 12.60 7.20 1.60
C SER A 246 12.10 6.42 0.37
N ALA A 247 11.16 6.98 -0.41
CA ALA A 247 10.56 6.31 -1.57
C ALA A 247 11.60 5.85 -2.61
N GLU A 248 11.36 4.69 -3.23
CA GLU A 248 12.14 4.27 -4.39
C GLU A 248 11.68 4.98 -5.65
N ILE A 249 10.35 5.09 -5.85
CA ILE A 249 9.72 5.68 -7.03
C ILE A 249 8.50 6.49 -6.58
N VAL A 250 8.28 7.64 -7.22
CA VAL A 250 7.10 8.49 -7.05
C VAL A 250 6.54 8.79 -8.44
N VAL A 251 5.27 8.48 -8.64
CA VAL A 251 4.50 8.80 -9.85
C VAL A 251 3.49 9.87 -9.49
N GLU A 252 3.70 11.09 -9.96
CA GLU A 252 2.79 12.21 -9.76
C GLU A 252 1.77 12.23 -10.89
N ALA A 253 0.49 12.37 -10.54
CA ALA A 253 -0.59 12.35 -11.50
C ALA A 253 -1.75 13.26 -11.09
N GLU A 254 -2.62 13.56 -12.05
CA GLU A 254 -3.87 14.28 -11.85
C GLU A 254 -5.04 13.43 -12.32
N ILE A 255 -5.96 13.10 -11.42
CA ILE A 255 -7.22 12.45 -11.76
C ILE A 255 -8.13 13.49 -12.44
N TYR A 256 -8.61 13.17 -13.63
CA TYR A 256 -9.56 14.02 -14.34
C TYR A 256 -10.92 14.04 -13.63
N PRO A 257 -11.59 15.19 -13.55
CA PRO A 257 -12.92 15.29 -12.94
C PRO A 257 -14.03 14.70 -13.83
N ASP A 258 -13.78 14.62 -15.14
CA ASP A 258 -14.79 14.35 -16.18
C ASP A 258 -14.37 13.29 -17.22
N LYS A 259 -13.23 12.60 -17.00
CA LYS A 259 -12.76 11.52 -17.89
C LYS A 259 -12.71 10.18 -17.18
N ILE A 260 -13.04 9.16 -17.96
CA ILE A 260 -13.03 7.76 -17.54
C ILE A 260 -12.18 6.93 -18.49
N ALA A 261 -11.64 5.84 -17.98
CA ALA A 261 -10.91 4.83 -18.74
C ALA A 261 -11.32 3.43 -18.27
N GLN A 262 -10.97 2.39 -19.04
CA GLN A 262 -11.29 1.01 -18.69
C GLN A 262 -10.33 0.47 -17.63
N GLU A 263 -10.85 -0.05 -16.52
CA GLU A 263 -10.11 -0.67 -15.42
C GLU A 263 -10.64 -2.09 -15.15
N GLY A 264 -9.79 -2.95 -14.60
CA GLY A 264 -10.16 -4.33 -14.28
C GLY A 264 -10.22 -5.23 -15.52
N PRO A 265 -10.62 -6.49 -15.37
CA PRO A 265 -10.76 -7.17 -14.08
C PRO A 265 -9.39 -7.37 -13.41
N TYR A 266 -9.40 -7.68 -12.11
CA TYR A 266 -8.17 -7.94 -11.34
C TYR A 266 -8.36 -9.12 -10.38
N GLY A 267 -7.31 -9.93 -10.20
CA GLY A 267 -7.22 -10.92 -9.11
C GLY A 267 -7.16 -10.26 -7.74
N GLU A 268 -8.16 -10.49 -6.90
CA GLU A 268 -8.34 -9.76 -5.64
C GLU A 268 -8.00 -10.60 -4.41
N TYR A 269 -7.77 -9.90 -3.29
CA TYR A 269 -7.44 -10.49 -1.98
C TYR A 269 -8.36 -11.62 -1.49
N PRO A 270 -9.67 -11.71 -1.84
CA PRO A 270 -10.49 -12.85 -1.47
C PRO A 270 -10.07 -14.16 -2.16
N GLY A 271 -9.15 -14.11 -3.12
CA GLY A 271 -8.72 -15.24 -3.93
C GLY A 271 -9.53 -15.43 -5.23
N TYR A 272 -10.27 -14.40 -5.65
CA TYR A 272 -11.12 -14.43 -6.83
C TYR A 272 -10.82 -13.25 -7.75
N ARG A 273 -11.01 -13.44 -9.05
CA ARG A 273 -11.06 -12.32 -9.98
C ARG A 273 -12.39 -11.59 -9.81
N SER A 274 -12.35 -10.29 -9.60
CA SER A 274 -13.55 -9.48 -9.46
C SER A 274 -13.92 -8.78 -10.77
N GLY A 275 -15.22 -8.81 -11.09
CA GLY A 275 -15.82 -8.02 -12.15
C GLY A 275 -15.41 -8.39 -13.58
N GLU A 276 -15.71 -7.46 -14.47
CA GLU A 276 -15.25 -7.37 -15.84
C GLU A 276 -14.53 -6.02 -16.00
N MET A 277 -13.99 -5.73 -17.18
CA MET A 277 -13.54 -4.37 -17.51
C MET A 277 -14.69 -3.38 -17.32
N GLY A 278 -14.41 -2.30 -16.58
CA GLY A 278 -15.40 -1.28 -16.23
C GLY A 278 -14.88 0.13 -16.38
N ASN A 279 -15.79 1.08 -16.49
CA ASN A 279 -15.44 2.49 -16.51
C ASN A 279 -15.00 2.96 -15.12
N SER A 280 -13.82 3.56 -15.06
CA SER A 280 -13.20 4.03 -13.85
C SER A 280 -12.49 5.35 -14.06
N VAL A 281 -11.90 5.95 -13.02
CA VAL A 281 -11.26 7.27 -13.16
C VAL A 281 -10.07 7.18 -14.11
N CYS A 282 -9.83 8.24 -14.87
CA CYS A 282 -8.63 8.39 -15.69
C CYS A 282 -7.72 9.44 -15.04
N ALA A 283 -6.44 9.10 -14.88
CA ALA A 283 -5.44 9.99 -14.31
C ALA A 283 -4.30 10.20 -15.31
N ARG A 284 -3.90 11.44 -15.53
CA ARG A 284 -2.74 11.79 -16.37
C ARG A 284 -1.51 11.90 -15.49
N VAL A 285 -0.42 11.26 -15.87
CA VAL A 285 0.87 11.35 -15.16
C VAL A 285 1.60 12.61 -15.57
N THR A 286 2.11 13.37 -14.59
CA THR A 286 2.76 14.67 -14.76
C THR A 286 4.25 14.63 -14.47
N ALA A 287 4.73 13.72 -13.64
CA ALA A 287 6.14 13.47 -13.40
C ALA A 287 6.38 12.06 -12.83
N ILE A 288 7.55 11.50 -13.10
CA ILE A 288 8.07 10.33 -12.39
C ILE A 288 9.43 10.71 -11.78
N THR A 289 9.61 10.47 -10.49
CA THR A 289 10.92 10.62 -9.85
C THR A 289 11.32 9.32 -9.17
N HIS A 290 12.58 8.94 -9.24
CA HIS A 290 13.05 7.73 -8.58
C HIS A 290 14.51 7.81 -8.13
N ARG A 291 14.87 6.90 -7.22
CA ARG A 291 16.26 6.66 -6.81
C ARG A 291 17.08 6.08 -7.95
N LYS A 292 18.39 6.23 -7.90
CA LYS A 292 19.28 5.36 -8.69
C LYS A 292 19.13 3.90 -8.26
N ASP A 293 19.17 3.00 -9.24
CA ASP A 293 18.95 1.55 -9.06
C ASP A 293 17.64 1.25 -8.31
N PRO A 294 16.49 1.72 -8.84
CA PRO A 294 15.21 1.69 -8.13
C PRO A 294 14.74 0.26 -7.85
N ILE A 295 14.04 0.10 -6.73
CA ILE A 295 13.32 -1.13 -6.39
C ILE A 295 11.82 -0.86 -6.52
N PHE A 296 11.18 -1.50 -7.49
CA PHE A 296 9.73 -1.51 -7.63
C PHE A 296 9.15 -2.52 -6.64
N THR A 297 8.09 -2.17 -5.89
CA THR A 297 7.43 -3.10 -4.96
C THR A 297 6.09 -3.55 -5.50
N ILE A 298 5.83 -4.86 -5.40
CA ILE A 298 4.53 -5.43 -5.73
C ILE A 298 4.02 -6.30 -4.59
N ASP A 299 2.70 -6.34 -4.42
CA ASP A 299 2.02 -7.44 -3.79
C ASP A 299 1.39 -8.30 -4.89
N THR A 300 1.68 -9.59 -4.88
CA THR A 300 1.03 -10.56 -5.78
C THR A 300 -0.30 -10.94 -5.14
N THR A 301 -1.28 -10.05 -5.33
CA THR A 301 -2.57 -10.04 -4.64
C THR A 301 -3.27 -11.39 -4.75
N GLY A 302 -4.02 -11.77 -3.72
CA GLY A 302 -4.78 -13.01 -3.71
C GLY A 302 -4.97 -13.54 -2.30
N PHE A 303 -5.43 -14.79 -2.20
CA PHE A 303 -5.62 -15.42 -0.90
C PHE A 303 -4.29 -15.44 -0.11
N MET A 304 -4.30 -14.98 1.13
CA MET A 304 -3.12 -14.94 2.03
C MET A 304 -1.94 -14.08 1.51
N ASP A 305 -2.23 -13.02 0.75
CA ASP A 305 -1.24 -11.99 0.41
C ASP A 305 -0.95 -11.04 1.60
N SER A 306 -0.28 -9.90 1.36
CA SER A 306 0.02 -8.92 2.41
C SER A 306 -1.23 -8.30 3.04
N SER A 307 -2.34 -8.21 2.30
CA SER A 307 -3.62 -7.66 2.80
C SER A 307 -4.20 -8.51 3.93
N ALA A 308 -3.90 -9.81 3.96
CA ALA A 308 -4.45 -10.74 4.93
C ALA A 308 -3.99 -10.41 6.36
N VAL A 309 -2.73 -9.99 6.53
CA VAL A 309 -2.19 -9.61 7.85
C VAL A 309 -2.43 -8.14 8.19
N THR A 310 -2.39 -7.23 7.21
CA THR A 310 -2.65 -5.80 7.43
C THR A 310 -4.11 -5.54 7.82
N THR A 311 -5.06 -6.17 7.12
CA THR A 311 -6.49 -6.11 7.44
C THR A 311 -6.76 -6.80 8.77
N SER A 312 -6.07 -7.90 9.04
CA SER A 312 -6.24 -8.66 10.27
C SER A 312 -6.04 -7.78 11.51
N ILE A 313 -4.89 -7.12 11.60
CA ILE A 313 -4.52 -6.31 12.77
C ILE A 313 -5.25 -4.97 12.82
N SER A 314 -5.21 -4.18 11.74
CA SER A 314 -5.80 -2.83 11.74
C SER A 314 -7.33 -2.89 11.84
N GLY A 315 -7.96 -3.82 11.13
CA GLY A 315 -9.40 -4.04 11.17
C GLY A 315 -9.86 -4.53 12.54
N ALA A 316 -9.16 -5.48 13.16
CA ALA A 316 -9.51 -5.99 14.49
C ALA A 316 -9.42 -4.90 15.56
N ILE A 317 -8.39 -4.04 15.51
CA ILE A 317 -8.24 -2.91 16.44
C ILE A 317 -9.37 -1.90 16.24
N ALA A 318 -9.70 -1.56 14.99
CA ALA A 318 -10.81 -0.66 14.68
C ALA A 318 -12.17 -1.23 15.15
N ILE A 319 -12.44 -2.51 14.91
CA ILE A 319 -13.65 -3.21 15.37
C ILE A 319 -13.71 -3.19 16.90
N ARG A 320 -12.62 -3.56 17.59
CA ARG A 320 -12.55 -3.56 19.05
C ARG A 320 -12.91 -2.19 19.62
N ARG A 321 -12.26 -1.13 19.13
CA ARG A 321 -12.54 0.25 19.56
C ARG A 321 -13.99 0.64 19.32
N ARG A 322 -14.56 0.24 18.17
CA ARG A 322 -15.97 0.52 17.86
C ARG A 322 -16.90 -0.19 18.83
N LEU A 323 -16.68 -1.47 19.11
CA LEU A 323 -17.48 -2.25 20.06
C LEU A 323 -17.38 -1.71 21.49
N GLU A 324 -16.20 -1.32 21.94
CA GLU A 324 -15.98 -0.68 23.24
C GLU A 324 -16.79 0.63 23.36
N ARG A 325 -16.91 1.42 22.29
CA ARG A 325 -17.77 2.63 22.27
C ARG A 325 -19.27 2.35 22.40
N TYR A 326 -19.73 1.13 22.10
CA TYR A 326 -21.12 0.71 22.26
C TYR A 326 -21.34 -0.13 23.54
N ASP A 327 -20.43 -0.01 24.51
CA ASP A 327 -20.49 -0.71 25.80
C ASP A 327 -20.53 -2.25 25.68
N ILE A 328 -19.99 -2.80 24.59
CA ILE A 328 -19.82 -4.24 24.43
C ILE A 328 -18.61 -4.68 25.28
N PRO A 329 -18.74 -5.70 26.14
CA PRO A 329 -17.67 -6.12 27.06
C PRO A 329 -16.62 -6.99 26.35
N VAL A 330 -15.98 -6.44 25.31
CA VAL A 330 -14.99 -7.11 24.49
C VAL A 330 -13.72 -7.40 25.30
N SER A 331 -13.18 -8.60 25.12
CA SER A 331 -11.88 -9.02 25.64
C SER A 331 -10.82 -8.91 24.54
N GLU A 332 -11.10 -9.46 23.36
CA GLU A 332 -10.19 -9.50 22.22
C GLU A 332 -10.99 -9.54 20.91
N VAL A 333 -10.40 -9.04 19.84
CA VAL A 333 -10.91 -9.18 18.46
C VAL A 333 -9.79 -9.74 17.61
N TYR A 334 -10.11 -10.70 16.76
CA TYR A 334 -9.18 -11.26 15.79
C TYR A 334 -9.89 -11.45 14.46
N ILE A 335 -9.25 -11.05 13.37
CA ILE A 335 -9.71 -11.33 12.02
C ILE A 335 -8.75 -12.38 11.46
N PRO A 336 -9.14 -13.66 11.35
CA PRO A 336 -8.25 -14.71 10.87
C PRO A 336 -7.86 -14.47 9.40
N PRO A 337 -6.58 -14.35 9.05
CA PRO A 337 -6.12 -14.30 7.66
C PRO A 337 -6.68 -15.44 6.81
N GLU A 338 -6.80 -16.64 7.38
CA GLU A 338 -7.28 -17.86 6.74
C GLU A 338 -8.75 -17.78 6.33
N SER A 339 -9.51 -16.82 6.89
CA SER A 339 -10.89 -16.54 6.48
C SER A 339 -10.97 -15.67 5.22
N GLY A 340 -9.83 -15.40 4.56
CA GLY A 340 -9.72 -14.37 3.53
C GLY A 340 -10.11 -12.99 4.08
N VAL A 341 -9.93 -12.79 5.38
CA VAL A 341 -10.35 -11.60 6.16
C VAL A 341 -11.85 -11.25 6.07
N HIS A 342 -12.72 -12.22 5.78
CA HIS A 342 -14.18 -12.04 5.76
C HIS A 342 -14.87 -12.34 7.10
N MET A 343 -14.12 -12.77 8.13
CA MET A 343 -14.65 -13.10 9.44
C MET A 343 -13.93 -12.32 10.54
N ALA A 344 -14.69 -11.79 11.50
CA ALA A 344 -14.15 -11.28 12.76
C ALA A 344 -14.61 -12.18 13.91
N ILE A 345 -13.67 -12.61 14.75
CA ILE A 345 -13.90 -13.35 15.98
C ILE A 345 -13.82 -12.36 17.14
N VAL A 346 -14.93 -12.15 17.83
CA VAL A 346 -15.03 -11.25 18.98
C VAL A 346 -15.17 -12.08 20.25
N SER A 347 -14.16 -12.03 21.11
CA SER A 347 -14.23 -12.59 22.45
C SER A 347 -14.84 -11.56 23.40
N VAL A 348 -15.81 -11.96 24.22
CA VAL A 348 -16.48 -11.09 25.22
C VAL A 348 -16.37 -11.67 26.62
N ARG A 349 -16.30 -10.81 27.63
CA ARG A 349 -16.27 -11.22 29.06
C ARG A 349 -17.61 -11.81 29.50
N ARG A 350 -18.70 -11.35 28.88
CA ARG A 350 -20.07 -11.86 29.10
C ARG A 350 -20.79 -11.88 27.75
N GLY A 351 -21.26 -13.07 27.35
CA GLY A 351 -22.03 -13.27 26.12
C GLY A 351 -23.53 -13.39 26.35
N GLY A 352 -24.25 -13.75 25.30
CA GLY A 352 -25.70 -13.97 25.29
C GLY A 352 -26.38 -13.31 24.09
N PRO A 353 -27.66 -13.63 23.82
CA PRO A 353 -28.41 -13.06 22.70
C PRO A 353 -28.41 -11.53 22.68
N ASP A 354 -28.55 -10.91 23.86
CA ASP A 354 -28.56 -9.44 24.00
C ASP A 354 -27.24 -8.80 23.56
N ILE A 355 -26.11 -9.47 23.80
CA ILE A 355 -24.79 -8.96 23.38
C ILE A 355 -24.56 -9.21 21.90
N ALA A 356 -25.07 -10.32 21.35
CA ALA A 356 -24.95 -10.64 19.92
C ALA A 356 -25.84 -9.75 19.03
N GLN A 357 -26.93 -9.19 19.56
CA GLN A 357 -27.84 -8.29 18.83
C GLN A 357 -27.43 -6.82 18.84
N LYS A 358 -26.61 -6.40 19.82
CA LYS A 358 -26.05 -5.04 19.88
C LYS A 358 -24.89 -4.89 18.92
#